data_AF-A0A3M1IUZ1-F1
#
_entry.id   AF-A0A3M1IUZ1-F1
#
_cell.length_a   1.000
_cell.length_b   1.000
_cell.length_c   1.000
_cell.angle_alpha   90.00
_cell.angle_beta   90.00
_cell.angle_gamma   90.00
#
_symmetry.space_group_name_H-M   'P 1'
#
loop_
_entity.id
_entity.type
_entity.pdbx_description
1 polymer ?
#
loop_
_entity_poly.entity_id
_entity_poly.type
_entity_poly.pdbx_seq_one_letter_code
_entity_poly.pdbx_strand_id
1 'polypeptide(L)'
;MSALGHERFMVVSHDRGARVGYRMALDDREERIQRLAVLDIVPTWSAWQESSHAGIGKFHWHFMAQPAPFPERMIGNDPMLWLETLMTAWSGGDDLSVFGEEAMAHYRHAFSRPDYIHSGCEDYRAGASCDYAHDEADRQAGRKIACPVLTLWSQGRKQGFVSGSLEIWREWCDDVRGKPVACGHFLPEENPEATLAELLPFLRGA
;
A
#
# COMPACT_ATOMS: atom_id res chain seq x y z
N MET A 1 -14.56 6.54 -11.68
CA MET A 1 -15.89 6.15 -11.15
C MET A 1 -17.05 6.87 -11.82
N SER A 2 -17.05 8.20 -12.00
CA SER A 2 -18.13 8.90 -12.73
C SER A 2 -18.41 8.37 -14.14
N ALA A 3 -17.37 8.04 -14.92
CA ALA A 3 -17.55 7.45 -16.25
C ALA A 3 -18.29 6.09 -16.24
N LEU A 4 -18.29 5.39 -15.10
CA LEU A 4 -19.04 4.15 -14.87
C LEU A 4 -20.42 4.40 -14.22
N GLY A 5 -20.82 5.67 -14.03
CA GLY A 5 -22.09 6.05 -13.41
C GLY A 5 -22.12 5.99 -11.88
N HIS A 6 -20.96 5.91 -11.22
CA HIS A 6 -20.86 5.83 -9.76
C HIS A 6 -20.33 7.14 -9.17
N GLU A 7 -21.25 7.95 -8.62
CA GLU A 7 -20.88 9.21 -7.96
C GLU A 7 -20.39 9.01 -6.53
N ARG A 8 -20.98 8.05 -5.82
CA ARG A 8 -20.55 7.59 -4.49
C ARG A 8 -20.12 6.14 -4.53
N PHE A 9 -19.03 5.80 -3.86
CA PHE A 9 -18.44 4.46 -3.89
C PHE A 9 -17.63 4.17 -2.63
N MET A 10 -17.27 2.90 -2.45
CA MET A 10 -16.36 2.45 -1.40
C MET A 10 -15.04 2.04 -2.05
N VAL A 11 -13.94 2.18 -1.31
CA VAL A 11 -12.60 1.88 -1.81
C VAL A 11 -11.96 0.84 -0.92
N VAL A 12 -11.54 -0.28 -1.52
CA VAL A 12 -10.67 -1.26 -0.88
C VAL A 12 -9.35 -1.23 -1.64
N SER A 13 -8.25 -1.11 -0.92
CA SER A 13 -6.98 -0.73 -1.53
C SER A 13 -5.79 -1.32 -0.76
N HIS A 14 -4.76 -1.76 -1.48
CA HIS A 14 -3.59 -2.46 -0.92
C HIS A 14 -2.29 -1.83 -1.44
N ASP A 15 -1.26 -1.81 -0.59
CA ASP A 15 0.08 -1.26 -0.87
C ASP A 15 0.06 0.11 -1.59
N ARG A 16 0.64 0.26 -2.79
CA ARG A 16 0.59 1.50 -3.58
C ARG A 16 -0.85 1.98 -3.83
N GLY A 17 -1.76 1.05 -4.10
CA GLY A 17 -3.18 1.35 -4.26
C GLY A 17 -3.78 1.94 -2.99
N ALA A 18 -3.35 1.53 -1.80
CA ALA A 18 -3.79 2.11 -0.54
C ALA A 18 -3.28 3.54 -0.33
N ARG A 19 -2.11 3.87 -0.88
CA ARG A 19 -1.59 5.24 -0.90
C ARG A 19 -2.46 6.17 -1.73
N VAL A 20 -2.82 5.70 -2.93
CA VAL A 20 -3.79 6.37 -3.79
C VAL A 20 -5.15 6.48 -3.08
N GLY A 21 -5.60 5.41 -2.42
CA GLY A 21 -6.89 5.36 -1.73
C GLY A 21 -7.02 6.42 -0.63
N TYR A 22 -6.02 6.57 0.24
CA TYR A 22 -6.09 7.58 1.30
C TYR A 22 -5.90 9.00 0.77
N ARG A 23 -5.02 9.22 -0.23
CA ARG A 23 -4.90 10.54 -0.89
C ARG A 23 -6.22 10.94 -1.54
N MET A 24 -6.85 10.03 -2.25
CA MET A 24 -8.18 10.25 -2.86
C MET A 24 -9.23 10.61 -1.80
N ALA A 25 -9.17 10.01 -0.60
CA ALA A 25 -10.08 10.34 0.51
C ALA A 25 -9.75 11.64 1.23
N LEU A 26 -8.47 12.04 1.30
CA LEU A 26 -8.06 13.37 1.79
C LEU A 26 -8.44 14.47 0.81
N ASP A 27 -8.51 14.19 -0.48
CA ASP A 27 -8.85 15.16 -1.54
C ASP A 27 -10.35 15.21 -1.84
N ASP A 28 -11.13 14.24 -1.34
CA ASP A 28 -12.58 14.21 -1.52
C ASP A 28 -13.27 15.36 -0.76
N ARG A 29 -13.84 16.30 -1.50
CA ARG A 29 -14.61 17.45 -0.97
C ARG A 29 -16.11 17.26 -1.08
N GLU A 30 -16.55 16.21 -1.77
CA GLU A 30 -17.94 15.99 -2.17
C GLU A 30 -18.55 14.76 -1.47
N GLU A 31 -17.83 14.17 -0.51
CA GLU A 31 -18.22 12.97 0.23
C GLU A 31 -18.57 11.81 -0.73
N ARG A 32 -17.76 11.63 -1.77
CA ARG A 32 -17.91 10.57 -2.77
C ARG A 32 -17.45 9.22 -2.23
N ILE A 33 -16.39 9.20 -1.43
CA ILE A 33 -15.89 7.98 -0.78
C ILE A 33 -16.67 7.76 0.50
N GLN A 34 -17.50 6.72 0.50
CA GLN A 34 -18.36 6.39 1.64
C GLN A 34 -17.61 5.63 2.72
N ARG A 35 -16.63 4.81 2.33
CA ARG A 35 -15.80 3.97 3.19
C ARG A 35 -14.46 3.70 2.52
N LEU A 36 -13.39 3.70 3.29
CA LEU A 36 -12.04 3.38 2.83
C LEU A 36 -11.48 2.20 3.62
N ALA A 37 -11.02 1.15 2.92
CA ALA A 37 -10.19 0.11 3.49
C ALA A 37 -8.78 0.18 2.90
N VAL A 38 -7.78 0.25 3.78
CA VAL A 38 -6.34 0.29 3.45
C VAL A 38 -5.67 -0.95 4.02
N LEU A 39 -4.99 -1.70 3.15
CA LEU A 39 -4.39 -2.99 3.48
C LEU A 39 -2.86 -2.88 3.47
N ASP A 40 -2.26 -3.25 4.59
CA ASP A 40 -0.82 -3.38 4.87
C ASP A 40 0.04 -2.13 4.63
N ILE A 41 -0.50 -0.94 4.95
CA ILE A 41 0.26 0.31 4.90
C ILE A 41 0.03 1.20 6.13
N VAL A 42 0.98 2.10 6.33
CA VAL A 42 0.78 3.38 7.02
C VAL A 42 0.88 4.52 6.00
N PRO A 43 0.33 5.72 6.30
CA PRO A 43 0.41 6.89 5.43
C PRO A 43 1.84 7.20 4.99
N THR A 44 2.02 7.72 3.78
CA THR A 44 3.33 7.87 3.14
C THR A 44 4.27 8.74 3.96
N TRP A 45 3.78 9.88 4.47
CA TRP A 45 4.55 10.71 5.37
C TRP A 45 5.06 9.95 6.60
N SER A 46 4.19 9.22 7.30
CA SER A 46 4.56 8.42 8.47
C SER A 46 5.60 7.36 8.11
N ALA A 47 5.48 6.75 6.92
CA ALA A 47 6.41 5.73 6.47
C ALA A 47 7.85 6.26 6.31
N TRP A 48 8.01 7.50 5.87
CA TRP A 48 9.31 8.17 5.67
C TRP A 48 9.91 8.79 6.95
N GLN A 49 9.12 8.98 8.01
CA GLN A 49 9.64 9.48 9.29
C GLN A 49 10.40 8.42 10.12
N GLU A 50 10.26 7.14 9.78
CA GLU A 50 10.85 6.08 10.60
C GLU A 50 12.36 5.88 10.40
N SER A 51 13.03 5.49 11.49
CA SER A 51 14.49 5.49 11.63
C SER A 51 15.27 4.49 10.74
N SER A 52 16.57 4.78 10.60
CA SER A 52 17.54 4.12 9.71
C SER A 52 17.78 2.62 9.92
N HIS A 53 17.50 2.04 11.10
CA HIS A 53 17.68 0.59 11.33
C HIS A 53 16.58 -0.24 10.63
N ALA A 54 15.39 0.32 10.40
CA ALA A 54 14.35 -0.27 9.58
C ALA A 54 14.67 -0.21 8.06
N GLY A 55 15.75 0.50 7.68
CA GLY A 55 16.14 0.75 6.30
C GLY A 55 16.48 -0.52 5.51
N ILE A 56 16.89 -1.62 6.17
CA ILE A 56 17.14 -2.90 5.48
C ILE A 56 15.83 -3.48 4.94
N GLY A 57 14.78 -3.55 5.75
CA GLY A 57 13.46 -4.06 5.32
C GLY A 57 12.72 -3.14 4.35
N LYS A 58 13.13 -1.86 4.28
CA LYS A 58 12.54 -0.82 3.41
C LYS A 58 13.51 -0.34 2.33
N PHE A 59 14.58 -1.09 2.05
CA PHE A 59 15.64 -0.62 1.16
C PHE A 59 15.10 -0.24 -0.24
N HIS A 60 14.09 -0.96 -0.72
CA HIS A 60 13.44 -0.73 -2.00
C HIS A 60 12.84 0.68 -2.11
N TRP A 61 12.38 1.28 -1.01
CA TRP A 61 11.86 2.66 -1.01
C TRP A 61 12.95 3.65 -1.40
N HIS A 62 14.08 3.60 -0.70
CA HIS A 62 15.21 4.50 -0.96
C HIS A 62 15.90 4.20 -2.29
N PHE A 63 15.96 2.93 -2.68
CA PHE A 63 16.58 2.48 -3.91
C PHE A 63 15.78 2.92 -5.14
N MET A 64 14.47 2.64 -5.17
CA MET A 64 13.61 3.01 -6.31
C MET A 64 13.42 4.53 -6.42
N ALA A 65 13.53 5.26 -5.30
CA ALA A 65 13.52 6.73 -5.29
C ALA A 65 14.84 7.38 -5.77
N GLN A 66 15.90 6.62 -6.05
CA GLN A 66 17.14 7.21 -6.59
C GLN A 66 16.94 7.84 -7.98
N PRO A 67 17.77 8.83 -8.38
CA PRO A 67 17.64 9.50 -9.68
C PRO A 67 17.63 8.56 -10.88
N ALA A 68 16.75 8.81 -11.83
CA ALA A 68 16.69 8.06 -13.08
C ALA A 68 17.98 8.25 -13.92
N PRO A 69 18.38 7.24 -14.71
CA PRO A 69 17.77 5.92 -14.86
C PRO A 69 18.50 4.85 -14.00
N PHE A 70 19.08 5.20 -12.85
CA PHE A 70 19.90 4.26 -12.09
C PHE A 70 19.13 3.02 -11.60
N PRO A 71 18.03 3.15 -10.82
CA PRO A 71 17.30 1.97 -10.35
C PRO A 71 16.66 1.20 -11.50
N GLU A 72 16.18 1.89 -12.55
CA GLU A 72 15.62 1.24 -13.74
C GLU A 72 16.63 0.33 -14.42
N ARG A 73 17.89 0.77 -14.59
CA ARG A 73 18.94 -0.04 -15.20
C ARG A 73 19.34 -1.21 -14.33
N MET A 74 19.40 -1.02 -13.01
CA MET A 74 19.77 -2.08 -12.07
C MET A 74 18.71 -3.17 -12.02
N ILE A 75 17.43 -2.80 -11.88
CA ILE A 75 16.30 -3.74 -11.91
C ILE A 75 16.19 -4.39 -13.27
N GLY A 76 16.35 -3.61 -14.35
CA GLY A 76 16.23 -4.09 -15.73
C GLY A 76 17.23 -5.18 -16.13
N ASN A 77 18.34 -5.35 -15.40
CA ASN A 77 19.29 -6.44 -15.65
C ASN A 77 18.73 -7.81 -15.26
N ASP A 78 17.94 -7.88 -14.19
CA ASP A 78 17.21 -9.09 -13.79
C ASP A 78 15.90 -8.73 -13.06
N PRO A 79 14.84 -8.40 -13.82
CA PRO A 79 13.56 -7.97 -13.24
C PRO A 79 12.89 -9.08 -12.43
N MET A 80 13.13 -10.34 -12.78
CA MET A 80 12.51 -11.49 -12.11
C MET A 80 13.16 -11.73 -10.76
N LEU A 81 14.50 -11.67 -10.69
CA LEU A 81 15.21 -11.72 -9.42
C LEU A 81 14.72 -10.59 -8.48
N TRP A 82 14.58 -9.36 -8.99
CA TRP A 82 14.07 -8.25 -8.18
C TRP A 82 12.64 -8.51 -7.68
N LEU A 83 11.71 -8.84 -8.59
CA LEU A 83 10.31 -9.06 -8.28
C LEU A 83 10.13 -10.18 -7.26
N GLU A 84 10.68 -11.37 -7.56
CA GLU A 84 10.47 -12.56 -6.75
C GLU A 84 11.20 -12.47 -5.41
N THR A 85 12.34 -11.79 -5.34
CA THR A 85 13.03 -11.54 -4.06
C THR A 85 12.16 -10.71 -3.12
N LEU A 86 11.57 -9.62 -3.62
CA LEU A 86 10.71 -8.75 -2.80
C LEU A 86 9.41 -9.45 -2.43
N MET A 87 8.74 -10.10 -3.38
CA MET A 87 7.51 -10.84 -3.11
C MET A 87 7.73 -11.95 -2.07
N THR A 88 8.83 -12.70 -2.19
CA THR A 88 9.18 -13.75 -1.21
C THR A 88 9.44 -13.15 0.16
N ALA A 89 10.18 -12.04 0.24
CA ALA A 89 10.50 -11.37 1.51
C ALA A 89 9.27 -10.76 2.21
N TRP A 90 8.21 -10.45 1.45
CA TRP A 90 6.97 -9.87 1.98
C TRP A 90 5.90 -10.93 2.28
N SER A 91 5.99 -12.11 1.68
CA SER A 91 5.16 -13.28 1.97
C SER A 91 5.43 -13.82 3.38
N GLY A 92 4.40 -14.30 4.07
CA GLY A 92 4.54 -14.91 5.40
C GLY A 92 5.21 -16.29 5.38
N GLY A 93 5.17 -16.98 4.22
CA GLY A 93 5.70 -18.34 4.04
C GLY A 93 7.17 -18.42 3.62
N ASP A 94 7.83 -17.29 3.34
CA ASP A 94 9.15 -17.23 2.66
C ASP A 94 9.16 -17.95 1.30
N ASP A 95 8.00 -18.06 0.65
CA ASP A 95 7.83 -18.58 -0.71
C ASP A 95 6.69 -17.88 -1.45
N LEU A 96 6.50 -18.25 -2.72
CA LEU A 96 5.47 -17.72 -3.61
C LEU A 96 4.33 -18.72 -3.87
N SER A 97 4.19 -19.77 -3.04
CA SER A 97 3.17 -20.81 -3.23
C SER A 97 1.74 -20.33 -2.99
N VAL A 98 1.58 -19.20 -2.27
CA VAL A 98 0.31 -18.53 -2.02
C VAL A 98 -0.29 -17.88 -3.27
N PHE A 99 0.53 -17.61 -4.28
CA PHE A 99 0.09 -16.98 -5.52
C PHE A 99 -0.27 -18.05 -6.55
N GLY A 100 -1.47 -17.94 -7.14
CA GLY A 100 -1.85 -18.80 -8.26
C GLY A 100 -0.94 -18.60 -9.48
N GLU A 101 -0.77 -19.65 -10.28
CA GLU A 101 0.13 -19.61 -11.46
C GLU A 101 -0.24 -18.51 -12.46
N GLU A 102 -1.53 -18.29 -12.71
CA GLU A 102 -2.02 -17.25 -13.61
C GLU A 102 -1.71 -15.83 -13.08
N ALA A 103 -1.89 -15.62 -11.77
CA ALA A 103 -1.55 -14.35 -11.12
C ALA A 103 -0.04 -14.08 -11.22
N MET A 104 0.78 -15.08 -10.90
CA MET A 104 2.24 -14.97 -11.04
C MET A 104 2.68 -14.71 -12.48
N ALA A 105 2.03 -15.34 -13.47
CA ALA A 105 2.32 -15.07 -14.87
C ALA A 105 2.01 -13.62 -15.24
N HIS A 106 0.91 -13.05 -14.74
CA HIS A 106 0.58 -11.63 -14.94
C HIS A 106 1.60 -10.70 -14.28
N TYR A 107 1.99 -10.95 -13.02
CA TYR A 107 2.97 -10.12 -12.33
C TYR A 107 4.34 -10.14 -13.04
N ARG A 108 4.82 -11.33 -13.40
CA ARG A 108 6.08 -11.51 -14.16
C ARG A 108 6.02 -10.82 -15.52
N HIS A 109 4.91 -10.98 -16.25
CA HIS A 109 4.74 -10.33 -17.55
C HIS A 109 4.78 -8.80 -17.42
N ALA A 110 4.02 -8.23 -16.50
CA ALA A 110 4.00 -6.79 -16.26
C ALA A 110 5.39 -6.26 -15.88
N PHE A 111 6.06 -6.92 -14.92
CA PHE A 111 7.34 -6.45 -14.41
C PHE A 111 8.53 -6.72 -15.34
N SER A 112 8.37 -7.58 -16.35
CA SER A 112 9.37 -7.76 -17.41
C SER A 112 9.49 -6.55 -18.35
N ARG A 113 8.53 -5.61 -18.29
CA ARG A 113 8.48 -4.46 -19.20
C ARG A 113 9.23 -3.25 -18.63
N PRO A 114 10.17 -2.64 -19.38
CA PRO A 114 10.93 -1.48 -18.90
C PRO A 114 10.08 -0.26 -18.53
N ASP A 115 8.96 -0.03 -19.22
CA ASP A 115 8.04 1.07 -18.92
C ASP A 115 7.32 0.89 -17.57
N TYR A 116 7.04 -0.35 -17.17
CA TYR A 116 6.47 -0.67 -15.86
C TYR A 116 7.51 -0.48 -14.75
N ILE A 117 8.77 -0.89 -14.98
CA ILE A 117 9.87 -0.65 -14.03
C ILE A 117 10.07 0.86 -13.82
N HIS A 118 10.10 1.63 -14.91
CA HIS A 118 10.23 3.08 -14.83
C HIS A 118 9.06 3.72 -14.08
N SER A 119 7.82 3.33 -14.41
CA SER A 119 6.62 3.83 -13.73
C SER A 119 6.63 3.50 -12.23
N GLY A 120 7.07 2.29 -11.86
CA GLY A 120 7.26 1.91 -10.46
C GLY A 120 8.30 2.79 -9.77
N CYS A 121 9.43 3.09 -10.43
CA CYS A 121 10.44 3.99 -9.86
C CYS A 121 9.89 5.42 -9.69
N GLU A 122 9.16 5.95 -10.66
CA GLU A 122 8.51 7.27 -10.56
C GLU A 122 7.50 7.32 -9.40
N ASP A 123 6.74 6.24 -9.15
CA ASP A 123 5.82 6.15 -8.01
C ASP A 123 6.56 6.23 -6.66
N TYR A 124 7.72 5.57 -6.52
CA TYR A 124 8.57 5.72 -5.33
C TYR A 124 9.21 7.10 -5.22
N ARG A 125 9.61 7.73 -6.33
CA ARG A 125 10.12 9.11 -6.35
C ARG A 125 9.06 10.12 -5.93
N ALA A 126 7.83 9.99 -6.43
CA ALA A 126 6.69 10.80 -6.01
C ALA A 126 6.42 10.64 -4.51
N GLY A 127 6.43 9.38 -4.04
CA GLY A 127 6.34 9.02 -2.62
C GLY A 127 7.37 9.71 -1.74
N ALA A 128 8.61 9.83 -2.23
CA ALA A 128 9.74 10.48 -1.52
C ALA A 128 9.76 12.01 -1.65
N SER A 129 8.88 12.60 -2.46
CA SER A 129 8.90 14.03 -2.80
C SER A 129 7.52 14.67 -2.73
N CYS A 130 6.80 14.77 -3.84
CA CYS A 130 5.54 15.50 -3.92
C CYS A 130 4.46 14.92 -3.00
N ASP A 131 4.35 13.59 -2.90
CA ASP A 131 3.32 12.96 -2.06
C ASP A 131 3.60 13.21 -0.58
N TYR A 132 4.89 13.12 -0.18
CA TYR A 132 5.32 13.50 1.15
C TYR A 132 4.99 14.96 1.47
N ALA A 133 5.24 15.88 0.53
CA ALA A 133 4.94 17.29 0.69
C ALA A 133 3.43 17.58 0.80
N HIS A 134 2.59 16.88 0.00
CA HIS A 134 1.14 16.97 0.10
C HIS A 134 0.64 16.48 1.46
N ASP A 135 1.13 15.33 1.91
CA ASP A 135 0.81 14.74 3.20
C ASP A 135 1.20 15.67 4.36
N GLU A 136 2.41 16.24 4.35
CA GLU A 136 2.88 17.23 5.34
C GLU A 136 1.95 18.45 5.38
N ALA A 137 1.55 18.98 4.21
CA ALA A 137 0.65 20.12 4.13
C ALA A 137 -0.76 19.82 4.68
N ASP A 138 -1.28 18.60 4.49
CA ASP A 138 -2.54 18.16 5.11
C ASP A 138 -2.42 18.12 6.63
N ARG A 139 -1.34 17.53 7.14
CA ARG A 139 -1.09 17.44 8.59
C ARG A 139 -0.98 18.81 9.23
N GLN A 140 -0.22 19.73 8.65
CA GLN A 140 -0.07 21.10 9.15
C GLN A 140 -1.40 21.86 9.16
N ALA A 141 -2.29 21.57 8.21
CA ALA A 141 -3.63 22.14 8.14
C ALA A 141 -4.66 21.40 9.02
N GLY A 142 -4.27 20.33 9.71
CA GLY A 142 -5.18 19.50 10.50
C GLY A 142 -6.24 18.76 9.65
N ARG A 143 -5.99 18.54 8.36
CA ARG A 143 -6.92 17.82 7.48
C ARG A 143 -6.90 16.33 7.80
N LYS A 144 -8.10 15.74 7.80
CA LYS A 144 -8.32 14.32 8.08
C LYS A 144 -9.26 13.70 7.05
N ILE A 145 -9.15 12.39 6.89
CA ILE A 145 -10.10 11.60 6.10
C ILE A 145 -11.43 11.59 6.83
N ALA A 146 -12.48 12.05 6.15
CA ALA A 146 -13.80 12.24 6.75
C ALA A 146 -14.62 10.95 6.80
N CYS A 147 -14.45 10.04 5.83
CA CYS A 147 -15.19 8.79 5.80
C CYS A 147 -14.63 7.76 6.81
N PRO A 148 -15.44 6.77 7.26
CA PRO A 148 -14.95 5.65 8.05
C PRO A 148 -13.79 4.92 7.36
N VAL A 149 -12.77 4.57 8.15
CA VAL A 149 -11.56 3.86 7.68
C VAL A 149 -11.44 2.49 8.34
N LEU A 150 -11.14 1.47 7.54
CA LEU A 150 -10.67 0.17 7.99
C LEU A 150 -9.19 0.01 7.63
N THR A 151 -8.33 -0.23 8.61
CA THR A 151 -6.93 -0.62 8.38
C THR A 151 -6.72 -2.08 8.74
N LEU A 152 -6.25 -2.88 7.80
CA LEU A 152 -5.85 -4.28 8.02
C LEU A 152 -4.37 -4.41 7.74
N TRP A 153 -3.67 -5.22 8.53
CA TRP A 153 -2.24 -5.41 8.36
C TRP A 153 -1.76 -6.81 8.70
N SER A 154 -0.61 -7.17 8.16
CA SER A 154 0.05 -8.44 8.34
C SER A 154 0.54 -8.62 9.78
N GLN A 155 0.26 -9.78 10.35
CA GLN A 155 0.83 -10.22 11.64
C GLN A 155 2.14 -10.99 11.44
N GLY A 156 2.33 -11.61 10.27
CA GLY A 156 3.40 -12.56 9.97
C GLY A 156 4.56 -12.00 9.14
N ARG A 157 4.51 -10.73 8.74
CA ARG A 157 5.56 -10.13 7.91
C ARG A 157 6.86 -9.98 8.72
N LYS A 158 7.93 -10.63 8.24
CA LYS A 158 9.25 -10.65 8.91
C LYS A 158 10.06 -9.37 8.67
N GLN A 159 9.79 -8.66 7.58
CA GLN A 159 10.50 -7.43 7.21
C GLN A 159 9.53 -6.34 6.79
N GLY A 160 9.61 -5.16 7.41
CA GLY A 160 8.75 -4.01 7.13
C GLY A 160 7.92 -3.61 8.35
N PHE A 161 7.09 -2.57 8.17
CA PHE A 161 5.99 -2.25 9.10
C PHE A 161 5.16 -3.52 9.37
N VAL A 162 4.47 -3.74 10.49
CA VAL A 162 3.20 -3.05 10.80
C VAL A 162 2.77 -3.17 12.29
N SER A 163 3.66 -2.91 13.25
CA SER A 163 3.21 -2.67 14.63
C SER A 163 2.71 -1.22 14.77
N GLY A 164 1.56 -1.01 15.40
CA GLY A 164 1.03 0.34 15.66
C GLY A 164 0.28 1.03 14.50
N SER A 165 -0.13 0.28 13.47
CA SER A 165 -0.87 0.85 12.32
C SER A 165 -2.12 1.61 12.74
N LEU A 166 -2.92 1.03 13.62
CA LEU A 166 -4.17 1.66 14.07
C LEU A 166 -3.92 3.00 14.76
N GLU A 167 -2.90 3.08 15.61
CA GLU A 167 -2.51 4.30 16.31
C GLU A 167 -2.06 5.38 15.34
N ILE A 168 -1.25 5.02 14.33
CA ILE A 168 -0.82 5.96 13.28
C ILE A 168 -2.04 6.46 12.50
N TRP A 169 -2.96 5.58 12.10
CA TRP A 169 -4.14 5.97 11.34
C TRP A 169 -5.08 6.91 12.11
N ARG A 170 -5.15 6.83 13.46
CA ARG A 170 -5.93 7.78 14.28
C ARG A 170 -5.44 9.23 14.18
N GLU A 171 -4.21 9.45 13.73
CA GLU A 171 -3.73 10.81 13.44
C GLU A 171 -4.35 11.39 12.15
N TRP A 172 -4.78 10.53 11.23
CA TRP A 172 -5.23 10.88 9.88
C TRP A 172 -6.74 10.81 9.69
N CYS A 173 -7.47 10.21 10.61
CA CYS A 173 -8.92 10.04 10.55
C CYS A 173 -9.51 9.89 11.96
N ASP A 174 -10.76 10.32 12.13
CA ASP A 174 -11.44 10.28 13.43
C ASP A 174 -12.20 8.96 13.64
N ASP A 175 -12.73 8.36 12.57
CA ASP A 175 -13.39 7.05 12.59
C ASP A 175 -12.49 6.00 11.92
N VAL A 176 -11.72 5.29 12.75
CA VAL A 176 -10.88 4.19 12.29
C VAL A 176 -10.99 2.96 13.18
N ARG A 177 -11.13 1.82 12.52
CA ARG A 177 -11.01 0.50 13.13
C ARG A 177 -10.06 -0.36 12.33
N GLY A 178 -9.54 -1.41 12.95
CA GLY A 178 -8.57 -2.25 12.29
C GLY A 178 -7.99 -3.31 13.20
N LYS A 179 -7.38 -4.31 12.58
CA LYS A 179 -6.72 -5.40 13.30
C LYS A 179 -5.66 -6.08 12.43
N PRO A 180 -4.71 -6.80 13.06
CA PRO A 180 -3.81 -7.66 12.32
C PRO A 180 -4.56 -8.87 11.71
N VAL A 181 -4.05 -9.36 10.59
CA VAL A 181 -4.46 -10.59 9.90
C VAL A 181 -3.28 -11.55 9.90
N ALA A 182 -3.54 -12.83 10.19
CA ALA A 182 -2.51 -13.86 10.26
C ALA A 182 -2.03 -14.27 8.86
N CYS A 183 -1.18 -13.44 8.27
CA CYS A 183 -0.52 -13.60 6.97
C CYS A 183 0.69 -12.66 6.84
N GLY A 184 1.43 -12.76 5.75
CA GLY A 184 2.35 -11.73 5.27
C GLY A 184 1.62 -10.55 4.61
N HIS A 185 2.34 -9.81 3.78
CA HIS A 185 1.90 -8.55 3.16
C HIS A 185 0.70 -8.70 2.21
N PHE A 186 0.54 -9.87 1.58
CA PHE A 186 -0.43 -10.08 0.52
C PHE A 186 -1.75 -10.60 1.09
N LEU A 187 -2.38 -9.83 1.98
CA LEU A 187 -3.60 -10.21 2.73
C LEU A 187 -4.67 -10.92 1.87
N PRO A 188 -5.05 -10.40 0.68
CA PRO A 188 -6.07 -11.05 -0.15
C PRO A 188 -5.66 -12.39 -0.77
N GLU A 189 -4.35 -12.67 -0.87
CA GLU A 189 -3.82 -13.91 -1.45
C GLU A 189 -3.44 -14.91 -0.35
N GLU A 190 -2.88 -14.43 0.76
CA GLU A 190 -2.37 -15.29 1.85
C GLU A 190 -3.45 -15.69 2.88
N ASN A 191 -4.44 -14.83 3.13
CA ASN A 191 -5.55 -15.16 4.04
C ASN A 191 -6.84 -14.47 3.58
N PRO A 192 -7.39 -14.89 2.42
CA PRO A 192 -8.58 -14.28 1.84
C PRO A 192 -9.79 -14.37 2.77
N GLU A 193 -9.97 -15.48 3.49
CA GLU A 193 -11.10 -15.68 4.39
C GLU A 193 -11.10 -14.68 5.55
N ALA A 194 -9.96 -14.52 6.24
CA ALA A 194 -9.85 -13.56 7.34
C ALA A 194 -9.92 -12.12 6.85
N THR A 195 -9.34 -11.83 5.69
CA THR A 195 -9.42 -10.50 5.06
C THR A 195 -10.88 -10.15 4.73
N LEU A 196 -11.62 -11.09 4.14
CA LEU A 196 -13.03 -10.90 3.78
C LEU A 196 -13.95 -10.80 5.02
N ALA A 197 -13.64 -11.54 6.08
CA ALA A 197 -14.38 -11.50 7.35
C ALA A 197 -14.37 -10.10 7.99
N GLU A 198 -13.33 -9.31 7.75
CA GLU A 198 -13.26 -7.91 8.20
C GLU A 198 -13.84 -6.91 7.19
N LEU A 199 -13.56 -7.13 5.89
CA LEU A 199 -14.02 -6.22 4.84
C LEU A 199 -15.55 -6.21 4.72
N LEU A 200 -16.21 -7.39 4.71
CA LEU A 200 -17.64 -7.44 4.41
C LEU A 200 -18.52 -6.72 5.45
N PRO A 201 -18.36 -6.94 6.76
CA PRO A 201 -19.12 -6.19 7.76
C PRO A 201 -18.89 -4.67 7.63
N PHE A 202 -17.62 -4.27 7.44
CA PHE A 202 -17.27 -2.86 7.24
C PHE A 202 -17.95 -2.23 6.03
N LEU A 203 -17.88 -2.87 4.86
CA LEU A 203 -18.50 -2.35 3.64
C LEU A 203 -20.03 -2.33 3.74
N ARG A 204 -20.64 -3.25 4.49
CA ARG A 204 -22.10 -3.27 4.73
C ARG A 204 -22.57 -2.26 5.78
N GLY A 205 -21.65 -1.62 6.50
CA GLY A 205 -21.97 -0.72 7.60
C GLY A 205 -22.50 -1.42 8.86
N ALA A 206 -22.11 -2.68 9.05
CA ALA A 206 -22.36 -3.44 10.26
C ALA A 206 -21.24 -3.24 11.31
#